data_AF-A0A7C1Q6E8-F1
#
_entry.id   AF-A0A7C1Q6E8-F1
#
_cell.length_a   1.000
_cell.length_b   1.000
_cell.length_c   1.000
_cell.angle_alpha   90.00
_cell.angle_beta   90.00
_cell.angle_gamma   90.00
#
_symmetry.space_group_name_H-M   'P 1'
#
loop_
_entity.id
_entity.type
_entity.pdbx_description
1 polymer ?
#
loop_
_entity_poly.entity_id
_entity_poly.type
_entity_poly.pdbx_seq_one_letter_code
_entity_poly.pdbx_strand_id
1 'polypeptide(L)'
;MSEESVIATKKDTFRKQWMNNNVPMEARNAFENYCYLKGHKELCVPLYKDTLKTPKPAVVLGSGSSLNTVLSILKDWKGAIFCSSSQVRVLMKHGCIPDYIGGIDPRYDAKEWDFEGKDKLFAKATYINAPSTPHEQTKLYKGRQLWFFIWDSSQAWYKQVFFGVFPWIKDYILPFTSSAAGLLAIAHSLNYAPLYLIGMDFAGDRIDDGRGNYKEGTLKRTYHGFETDDNHLWSWRGLVCAARISTAQRHGNRWHVYNCSKTSTLIDDFPYKDLRRMILHGKTKSVMHWTRNKMIRRMDRTLARFNTYIFEVHNGEQYGSKLHICETPQDLKTIFERVNTALQRRIEEHYKTPVEGRKKGFDPSKITLIDIPRKMEYYRKLHEEINEKN
;
A
#
# COMPACT_ATOMS: atom_id res chain seq x y z
N MET A 1 15.84 10.56 -31.48
CA MET A 1 15.27 9.60 -30.51
C MET A 1 13.83 10.03 -30.23
N SER A 2 12.86 9.13 -30.35
CA SER A 2 11.44 9.44 -30.04
C SER A 2 11.24 9.61 -28.53
N GLU A 3 10.23 10.39 -28.10
CA GLU A 3 9.90 10.56 -26.68
C GLU A 3 9.66 9.23 -25.94
N GLU A 4 9.05 8.25 -26.60
CA GLU A 4 8.87 6.89 -26.08
C GLU A 4 10.20 6.20 -25.74
N SER A 5 11.21 6.38 -26.60
CA SER A 5 12.56 5.82 -26.36
C SER A 5 13.24 6.48 -25.16
N VAL A 6 12.98 7.77 -24.90
CA VAL A 6 13.57 8.49 -23.76
C VAL A 6 12.90 8.08 -22.44
N ILE A 7 11.57 7.91 -22.43
CA ILE A 7 10.80 7.48 -21.25
C ILE A 7 11.11 6.04 -20.86
N ALA A 8 11.22 5.13 -21.83
CA ALA A 8 11.60 3.74 -21.58
C ALA A 8 13.00 3.63 -20.95
N THR A 9 13.97 4.40 -21.47
CA THR A 9 15.34 4.40 -20.96
C THR A 9 15.44 4.95 -19.53
N LYS A 10 14.65 5.98 -19.19
CA LYS A 10 14.60 6.55 -17.82
C LYS A 10 13.97 5.59 -16.80
N LYS A 11 12.85 4.92 -17.13
CA LYS A 11 12.19 3.94 -16.25
C LYS A 11 13.10 2.76 -15.91
N ASP A 12 13.84 2.27 -16.91
CA ASP A 12 14.76 1.15 -16.76
C ASP A 12 15.96 1.53 -15.86
N THR A 13 16.38 2.80 -15.91
CA THR A 13 17.47 3.33 -15.09
C THR A 13 17.07 3.45 -13.61
N PHE A 14 15.88 3.96 -13.30
CA PHE A 14 15.40 4.08 -11.91
C PHE A 14 15.24 2.70 -11.26
N ARG A 15 14.58 1.75 -11.94
CA ARG A 15 14.42 0.39 -11.42
C ARG A 15 15.78 -0.26 -11.17
N LYS A 16 16.70 -0.21 -12.14
CA LYS A 16 18.06 -0.77 -11.99
C LYS A 16 18.81 -0.11 -10.83
N GLN A 17 18.76 1.22 -10.69
CA GLN A 17 19.40 1.92 -9.57
C GLN A 17 18.77 1.57 -8.21
N TRP A 18 17.44 1.51 -8.13
CA TRP A 18 16.73 1.10 -6.92
C TRP A 18 17.13 -0.32 -6.52
N MET A 19 17.12 -1.25 -7.48
CA MET A 19 17.52 -2.64 -7.28
C MET A 19 18.98 -2.77 -6.82
N ASN A 20 19.90 -2.08 -7.48
CA ASN A 20 21.33 -2.13 -7.18
C ASN A 20 21.66 -1.55 -5.80
N ASN A 21 20.88 -0.59 -5.32
CA ASN A 21 21.14 0.06 -4.04
C ASN A 21 20.39 -0.60 -2.88
N ASN A 22 19.11 -0.93 -3.06
CA ASN A 22 18.27 -1.35 -1.95
C ASN A 22 18.33 -2.86 -1.71
N VAL A 23 18.36 -3.72 -2.74
CA VAL A 23 18.37 -5.18 -2.52
C VAL A 23 19.58 -5.65 -1.71
N PRO A 24 20.82 -5.17 -1.96
CA PRO A 24 21.95 -5.52 -1.10
C PRO A 24 21.77 -5.07 0.35
N MET A 25 21.19 -3.88 0.58
CA MET A 25 20.88 -3.39 1.92
C MET A 25 19.82 -4.25 2.61
N GLU A 26 18.74 -4.60 1.90
CA GLU A 26 17.68 -5.48 2.41
C GLU A 26 18.23 -6.84 2.81
N ALA A 27 19.08 -7.43 1.98
CA ALA A 27 19.71 -8.72 2.25
C ALA A 27 20.64 -8.66 3.47
N ARG A 28 21.46 -7.60 3.58
CA ARG A 28 22.32 -7.37 4.73
C ARG A 28 21.50 -7.20 6.02
N ASN A 29 20.52 -6.30 6.00
CA ASN A 29 19.63 -6.04 7.13
C ASN A 29 18.98 -7.33 7.63
N ALA A 30 18.49 -8.17 6.72
CA ALA A 30 17.83 -9.41 7.11
C ALA A 30 18.78 -10.46 7.65
N PHE A 31 20.01 -10.54 7.15
CA PHE A 31 21.02 -11.40 7.75
C PHE A 31 21.35 -10.95 9.18
N GLU A 32 21.58 -9.66 9.40
CA GLU A 32 21.89 -9.09 10.71
C GLU A 32 20.70 -9.24 11.68
N ASN A 33 19.47 -8.95 11.22
CA ASN A 33 18.25 -9.15 11.98
C ASN A 33 18.01 -10.63 12.32
N TYR A 34 18.31 -11.56 11.42
CA TYR A 34 18.23 -13.00 11.73
C TYR A 34 19.16 -13.38 12.87
N CYS A 35 20.43 -12.97 12.79
CA CYS A 35 21.43 -13.25 13.82
C CYS A 35 21.01 -12.66 15.18
N TYR A 36 20.48 -11.43 15.18
CA TYR A 36 19.95 -10.80 16.37
C TYR A 36 18.76 -11.54 16.96
N LEU A 37 17.75 -11.85 16.14
CA LEU A 37 16.50 -12.47 16.59
C LEU A 37 16.68 -13.93 17.07
N LYS A 38 17.76 -14.62 16.71
CA LYS A 38 18.11 -15.92 17.31
C LYS A 38 18.22 -15.84 18.83
N GLY A 39 18.78 -14.75 19.35
CA GLY A 39 18.92 -14.49 20.78
C GLY A 39 17.71 -13.79 21.40
N HIS A 40 16.76 -13.31 20.59
CA HIS A 40 15.65 -12.45 21.00
C HIS A 40 14.30 -12.99 20.53
N LYS A 41 13.99 -14.24 20.88
CA LYS A 41 12.77 -14.93 20.42
C LYS A 41 11.48 -14.24 20.91
N GLU A 42 11.55 -13.51 22.02
CA GLU A 42 10.46 -12.68 22.55
C GLU A 42 10.04 -11.56 21.58
N LEU A 43 10.94 -11.11 20.70
CA LEU A 43 10.66 -10.09 19.69
C LEU A 43 10.03 -10.68 18.41
N CYS A 44 10.04 -12.01 18.26
CA CYS A 44 9.56 -12.71 17.07
C CYS A 44 8.02 -12.86 17.07
N VAL A 45 7.30 -11.73 17.00
CA VAL A 45 5.83 -11.71 16.97
C VAL A 45 5.34 -11.40 15.55
N PRO A 46 4.56 -12.28 14.90
CA PRO A 46 4.07 -12.00 13.55
C PRO A 46 2.94 -10.97 13.56
N LEU A 47 2.86 -10.16 12.50
CA LEU A 47 1.92 -9.04 12.35
C LEU A 47 0.46 -9.45 12.63
N TYR A 48 -0.01 -10.57 12.09
CA TYR A 48 -1.41 -11.02 12.25
C TYR A 48 -1.86 -11.18 13.70
N LYS A 49 -0.94 -11.31 14.67
CA LYS A 49 -1.28 -11.38 16.10
C LYS A 49 -2.00 -10.14 16.61
N ASP A 50 -1.86 -9.01 15.91
CA ASP A 50 -2.54 -7.76 16.23
C ASP A 50 -3.81 -7.51 15.42
N THR A 51 -4.27 -8.50 14.66
CA THR A 51 -5.49 -8.35 13.87
C THR A 51 -6.69 -8.14 14.79
N LEU A 52 -7.39 -7.02 14.60
CA LEU A 52 -8.58 -6.72 15.38
C LEU A 52 -9.70 -7.71 15.08
N LYS A 53 -10.39 -8.17 16.12
CA LYS A 53 -11.63 -8.96 15.96
C LYS A 53 -12.76 -8.13 15.33
N THR A 54 -12.83 -6.86 15.72
CA THR A 54 -13.83 -5.90 15.23
C THR A 54 -13.13 -4.68 14.66
N PRO A 55 -13.51 -4.21 13.45
CA PRO A 55 -12.84 -3.07 12.83
C PRO A 55 -12.92 -1.79 13.67
N LYS A 56 -11.82 -1.03 13.65
CA LYS A 56 -11.71 0.29 14.30
C LYS A 56 -11.19 1.33 13.31
N PRO A 57 -11.56 2.62 13.48
CA PRO A 57 -11.05 3.67 12.64
C PRO A 57 -9.55 3.89 12.87
N ALA A 58 -8.83 4.26 11.81
CA ALA A 58 -7.43 4.66 11.92
C ALA A 58 -7.08 5.80 10.95
N VAL A 59 -6.07 6.57 11.32
CA VAL A 59 -5.42 7.56 10.46
C VAL A 59 -4.09 6.98 9.98
N VAL A 60 -3.81 7.11 8.69
CA VAL A 60 -2.53 6.74 8.09
C VAL A 60 -1.85 8.01 7.60
N LEU A 61 -0.64 8.25 8.10
CA LEU A 61 0.12 9.47 7.88
C LEU A 61 1.13 9.31 6.74
N GLY A 62 1.22 10.34 5.90
CA GLY A 62 2.39 10.59 5.06
C GLY A 62 3.17 11.83 5.52
N SER A 63 4.24 12.16 4.80
CA SER A 63 5.10 13.32 5.10
C SER A 63 4.72 14.62 4.38
N GLY A 64 3.61 14.68 3.66
CA GLY A 64 3.15 15.87 2.96
C GLY A 64 2.66 16.97 3.91
N SER A 65 2.81 18.23 3.49
CA SER A 65 2.44 19.43 4.25
C SER A 65 0.97 19.51 4.66
N SER A 66 0.05 18.77 4.02
CA SER A 66 -1.35 18.74 4.47
C SER A 66 -1.53 18.20 5.88
N LEU A 67 -0.56 17.43 6.38
CA LEU A 67 -0.53 16.97 7.77
C LEU A 67 -0.51 18.14 8.77
N ASN A 68 0.11 19.28 8.42
CA ASN A 68 0.18 20.48 9.28
C ASN A 68 -1.20 20.97 9.74
N THR A 69 -2.24 20.73 8.95
CA THR A 69 -3.62 21.18 9.24
C THR A 69 -4.25 20.53 10.47
N VAL A 70 -3.72 19.37 10.90
CA VAL A 70 -4.26 18.57 12.02
C VAL A 70 -3.24 18.24 13.09
N LEU A 71 -1.94 18.50 12.89
CA LEU A 71 -0.88 18.10 13.82
C LEU A 71 -1.13 18.45 15.28
N SER A 72 -1.54 19.71 15.55
CA SER A 72 -1.72 20.22 16.93
C SER A 72 -2.91 19.58 17.67
N ILE A 73 -3.84 18.96 16.94
CA ILE A 73 -5.05 18.33 17.47
C ILE A 73 -5.05 16.81 17.27
N LEU A 74 -4.04 16.26 16.58
CA LEU A 74 -4.04 14.84 16.24
C LEU A 74 -3.98 13.93 17.49
N LYS A 75 -3.41 14.44 18.59
CA LYS A 75 -3.42 13.79 19.91
C LYS A 75 -4.82 13.48 20.46
N ASP A 76 -5.84 14.19 19.97
CA ASP A 76 -7.23 14.03 20.42
C ASP A 76 -8.02 13.01 19.58
N TRP A 77 -7.42 12.48 18.51
CA TRP A 77 -7.99 11.42 17.68
C TRP A 77 -8.25 10.15 18.51
N LYS A 78 -9.42 9.53 18.29
CA LYS A 78 -9.88 8.36 19.07
C LYS A 78 -9.61 7.01 18.40
N GLY A 79 -9.20 7.02 17.13
CA GLY A 79 -8.80 5.81 16.42
C GLY A 79 -7.28 5.59 16.50
N ALA A 80 -6.80 4.56 15.82
CA ALA A 80 -5.35 4.32 15.76
C ALA A 80 -4.64 5.30 14.81
N ILE A 81 -3.34 5.50 15.02
CA ILE A 81 -2.46 6.32 14.20
C ILE A 81 -1.31 5.47 13.67
N PHE A 82 -1.18 5.40 12.36
CA PHE A 82 -0.10 4.73 11.64
C PHE A 82 0.82 5.77 11.01
N CYS A 83 2.12 5.66 11.24
CA CYS A 83 3.14 6.51 10.63
C CYS A 83 4.39 5.72 10.23
N SER A 84 5.29 6.31 9.44
CA SER A 84 6.66 5.82 9.29
C SER A 84 7.57 6.54 10.30
N SER A 85 8.81 6.05 10.44
CA SER A 85 9.83 6.66 11.30
C SER A 85 9.99 8.16 11.04
N SER A 86 9.92 8.58 9.78
CA SER A 86 10.06 9.97 9.35
C SER A 86 9.03 10.96 9.91
N GLN A 87 7.86 10.52 10.43
CA GLN A 87 6.92 11.44 11.09
C GLN A 87 6.97 11.37 12.63
N VAL A 88 7.71 10.42 13.21
CA VAL A 88 7.72 10.20 14.67
C VAL A 88 8.12 11.47 15.41
N ARG A 89 9.22 12.11 15.02
CA ARG A 89 9.74 13.32 15.69
C ARG A 89 8.71 14.45 15.73
N VAL A 90 8.04 14.74 14.61
CA VAL A 90 7.06 15.84 14.53
C VAL A 90 5.76 15.51 15.28
N LEU A 91 5.35 14.25 15.34
CA LEU A 91 4.23 13.81 16.17
C LEU A 91 4.53 13.99 17.66
N MET A 92 5.71 13.55 18.08
CA MET A 92 6.16 13.66 19.48
C MET A 92 6.26 15.13 19.93
N LYS A 93 6.75 16.02 19.05
CA LYS A 93 6.77 17.48 19.30
C LYS A 93 5.38 18.06 19.59
N HIS A 94 4.33 17.50 19.00
CA HIS A 94 2.94 17.92 19.24
C HIS A 94 2.21 17.07 20.30
N GLY A 95 2.95 16.28 21.08
CA GLY A 95 2.40 15.44 22.13
C GLY A 95 1.52 14.29 21.61
N CYS A 96 1.65 13.93 20.33
CA CYS A 96 0.94 12.84 19.70
C CYS A 96 1.83 11.60 19.65
N ILE A 97 1.40 10.51 20.26
CA ILE A 97 2.12 9.23 20.23
C ILE A 97 1.40 8.32 19.24
N PRO A 98 2.05 7.87 18.13
CA PRO A 98 1.43 6.94 17.21
C PRO A 98 1.23 5.56 17.86
N ASP A 99 0.23 4.81 17.39
CA ASP A 99 0.02 3.42 17.82
C ASP A 99 0.96 2.47 17.08
N TYR A 100 1.21 2.76 15.80
CA TYR A 100 2.01 1.92 14.92
C TYR A 100 3.01 2.73 14.10
N ILE A 101 4.26 2.27 14.07
CA ILE A 101 5.36 2.86 13.30
C ILE A 101 5.85 1.82 12.29
N GLY A 102 5.72 2.06 10.99
CA GLY A 102 6.16 1.14 9.95
C GLY A 102 7.61 1.35 9.54
N GLY A 103 8.46 0.35 9.78
CA GLY A 103 9.82 0.21 9.27
C GLY A 103 9.84 -0.46 7.90
N ILE A 104 9.47 0.28 6.85
CA ILE A 104 9.32 -0.27 5.49
C ILE A 104 10.54 0.03 4.62
N ASP A 105 11.25 1.14 4.88
CA ASP A 105 12.42 1.55 4.12
C ASP A 105 13.66 0.80 4.61
N PRO A 106 14.46 0.17 3.73
CA PRO A 106 15.70 -0.50 4.13
C PRO A 106 16.82 0.46 4.54
N ARG A 107 16.64 1.77 4.40
CA ARG A 107 17.63 2.80 4.74
C ARG A 107 17.42 3.35 6.15
N TYR A 108 18.54 3.62 6.81
CA TYR A 108 18.58 4.19 8.15
C TYR A 108 19.01 5.65 8.14
N ASP A 109 18.21 6.52 8.75
CA ASP A 109 18.66 7.84 9.20
C ASP A 109 18.55 7.91 10.72
N ALA A 110 19.70 7.92 11.42
CA ALA A 110 19.76 8.00 12.87
C ALA A 110 19.08 9.27 13.42
N LYS A 111 19.02 10.35 12.64
CA LYS A 111 18.40 11.62 13.03
C LYS A 111 16.88 11.51 13.18
N GLU A 112 16.24 10.52 12.56
CA GLU A 112 14.80 10.27 12.74
C GLU A 112 14.45 9.87 14.16
N TRP A 113 15.40 9.26 14.85
CA TRP A 113 15.26 8.80 16.22
C TRP A 113 15.95 9.73 17.22
N ASP A 114 16.40 10.91 16.79
CA ASP A 114 17.06 11.88 17.66
C ASP A 114 16.08 12.95 18.16
N PHE A 115 15.34 12.60 19.22
CA PHE A 115 14.37 13.47 19.90
C PHE A 115 14.17 13.06 21.36
N GLU A 116 13.73 13.97 22.22
CA GLU A 116 13.42 13.66 23.62
C GLU A 116 12.13 12.86 23.79
N GLY A 117 12.06 11.97 24.79
CA GLY A 117 10.85 11.19 25.09
C GLY A 117 10.68 9.89 24.29
N LYS A 118 11.77 9.36 23.69
CA LYS A 118 11.79 8.07 22.97
C LYS A 118 11.29 6.92 23.83
N ASP A 119 11.63 6.89 25.12
CA ASP A 119 11.21 5.81 26.02
C ASP A 119 9.68 5.76 26.17
N LYS A 120 9.02 6.92 26.22
CA LYS A 120 7.55 7.02 26.25
C LYS A 120 6.93 6.50 24.95
N LEU A 121 7.58 6.75 23.81
CA LEU A 121 7.19 6.19 22.53
C LEU A 121 7.34 4.66 22.53
N PHE A 122 8.51 4.14 22.92
CA PHE A 122 8.80 2.71 22.96
C PHE A 122 7.84 1.94 23.87
N ALA A 123 7.42 2.55 24.98
CA ALA A 123 6.46 1.94 25.90
C ALA A 123 5.03 1.83 25.35
N LYS A 124 4.66 2.61 24.32
CA LYS A 124 3.27 2.76 23.86
C LYS A 124 3.03 2.39 22.40
N ALA A 125 3.97 2.72 21.52
CA ALA A 125 3.87 2.43 20.11
C ALA A 125 4.36 1.00 19.81
N THR A 126 3.83 0.41 18.75
CA THR A 126 4.29 -0.85 18.20
C THR A 126 5.09 -0.58 16.91
N TYR A 127 6.31 -1.10 16.84
CA TYR A 127 7.12 -1.02 15.62
C TYR A 127 6.77 -2.19 14.70
N ILE A 128 6.31 -1.89 13.50
CA ILE A 128 6.05 -2.89 12.47
C ILE A 128 7.30 -3.01 11.61
N ASN A 129 7.95 -4.15 11.74
CA ASN A 129 9.26 -4.45 11.23
C ASN A 129 9.17 -5.47 10.08
N ALA A 130 10.18 -5.46 9.22
CA ALA A 130 10.40 -6.48 8.22
C ALA A 130 11.84 -6.99 8.36
N PRO A 131 12.16 -8.22 7.95
CA PRO A 131 13.55 -8.68 7.93
C PRO A 131 14.49 -7.68 7.24
N SER A 132 14.02 -7.02 6.19
CA SER A 132 14.76 -6.03 5.41
C SER A 132 14.91 -4.64 6.05
N THR A 133 14.24 -4.34 7.16
CA THR A 133 14.34 -3.06 7.88
C THR A 133 15.73 -2.89 8.50
N PRO A 134 16.28 -1.66 8.57
CA PRO A 134 17.60 -1.42 9.10
C PRO A 134 17.84 -2.07 10.45
N HIS A 135 18.92 -2.82 10.55
CA HIS A 135 19.25 -3.58 11.74
C HIS A 135 19.42 -2.67 12.97
N GLU A 136 20.01 -1.49 12.76
CA GLU A 136 20.21 -0.46 13.79
C GLU A 136 18.87 0.02 14.35
N GLN A 137 17.84 0.21 13.52
CA GLN A 137 16.50 0.58 13.99
C GLN A 137 15.86 -0.54 14.80
N THR A 138 15.95 -1.79 14.30
CA THR A 138 15.45 -2.97 15.02
C THR A 138 16.05 -3.08 16.42
N LYS A 139 17.36 -2.84 16.55
CA LYS A 139 18.05 -2.85 17.85
C LYS A 139 17.72 -1.66 18.72
N LEU A 140 17.57 -0.47 18.12
CA LEU A 140 17.27 0.76 18.84
C LEU A 140 15.90 0.69 19.49
N TYR A 141 14.89 0.17 18.78
CA TYR A 141 13.52 0.12 19.25
C TYR A 141 13.34 -0.92 20.36
N LYS A 142 13.16 -0.45 21.60
CA LYS A 142 13.00 -1.31 22.79
C LYS A 142 11.56 -1.71 23.10
N GLY A 143 10.62 -1.16 22.35
CA GLY A 143 9.20 -1.46 22.50
C GLY A 143 8.77 -2.74 21.80
N ARG A 144 7.45 -2.95 21.75
CA ARG A 144 6.85 -4.08 21.05
C ARG A 144 7.13 -4.02 19.56
N GLN A 145 7.53 -5.15 18.98
CA GLN A 145 7.80 -5.29 17.55
C GLN A 145 6.87 -6.34 16.94
N LEU A 146 6.37 -6.08 15.73
CA LEU A 146 5.58 -7.00 14.93
C LEU A 146 6.23 -7.18 13.57
N TRP A 147 6.16 -8.38 12.98
CA TRP A 147 6.92 -8.69 11.78
C TRP A 147 6.07 -9.16 10.61
N PHE A 148 6.41 -8.66 9.43
CA PHE A 148 5.84 -9.05 8.15
C PHE A 148 6.94 -9.16 7.09
N PHE A 149 6.63 -9.75 5.93
CA PHE A 149 7.52 -9.75 4.78
C PHE A 149 7.15 -8.67 3.78
N ILE A 150 8.16 -7.95 3.31
CA ILE A 150 8.12 -7.27 2.01
C ILE A 150 8.62 -8.28 0.98
N TRP A 151 7.83 -8.58 -0.05
CA TRP A 151 8.16 -9.67 -0.98
C TRP A 151 8.00 -9.29 -2.44
N ASP A 152 9.12 -9.19 -3.16
CA ASP A 152 9.16 -9.14 -4.63
C ASP A 152 9.31 -10.55 -5.21
N SER A 153 8.31 -11.02 -5.94
CA SER A 153 8.33 -12.34 -6.58
C SER A 153 9.35 -12.47 -7.72
N SER A 154 9.83 -11.35 -8.28
CA SER A 154 10.88 -11.35 -9.31
C SER A 154 12.27 -11.70 -8.75
N GLN A 155 12.43 -11.61 -7.43
CA GLN A 155 13.69 -11.76 -6.75
C GLN A 155 13.77 -13.13 -6.05
N ALA A 156 14.58 -14.03 -6.61
CA ALA A 156 14.69 -15.41 -6.17
C ALA A 156 15.08 -15.56 -4.68
N TRP A 157 15.89 -14.64 -4.17
CA TRP A 157 16.44 -14.70 -2.82
C TRP A 157 15.38 -14.56 -1.71
N TYR A 158 14.31 -13.75 -1.90
CA TYR A 158 13.20 -13.71 -0.92
C TYR A 158 12.54 -15.09 -0.80
N LYS A 159 12.34 -15.79 -1.94
CA LYS A 159 11.69 -17.09 -1.91
C LYS A 159 12.60 -18.18 -1.35
N GLN A 160 13.85 -18.20 -1.78
CA GLN A 160 14.80 -19.29 -1.48
C GLN A 160 15.40 -19.17 -0.08
N VAL A 161 15.58 -17.95 0.43
CA VAL A 161 16.30 -17.70 1.68
C VAL A 161 15.35 -17.20 2.77
N PHE A 162 14.62 -16.10 2.54
CA PHE A 162 13.86 -15.44 3.61
C PHE A 162 12.78 -16.31 4.25
N PHE A 163 11.98 -17.04 3.47
CA PHE A 163 10.93 -17.87 4.04
C PHE A 163 11.46 -19.05 4.86
N GLY A 164 12.63 -19.59 4.50
CA GLY A 164 13.28 -20.64 5.27
C GLY A 164 13.87 -20.12 6.60
N VAL A 165 14.38 -18.89 6.59
CA VAL A 165 15.08 -18.26 7.72
C VAL A 165 14.11 -17.68 8.75
N PHE A 166 12.97 -17.13 8.32
CA PHE A 166 11.94 -16.58 9.21
C PHE A 166 10.59 -17.31 9.06
N PRO A 167 10.52 -18.62 9.35
CA PRO A 167 9.34 -19.43 9.07
C PRO A 167 8.13 -19.06 9.92
N TRP A 168 8.32 -18.29 10.99
CA TRP A 168 7.26 -17.82 11.91
C TRP A 168 6.52 -16.57 11.40
N ILE A 169 7.09 -15.84 10.44
CA ILE A 169 6.40 -14.74 9.76
C ILE A 169 5.46 -15.31 8.71
N LYS A 170 4.18 -14.93 8.76
CA LYS A 170 3.13 -15.44 7.86
C LYS A 170 2.48 -14.38 6.98
N ASP A 171 2.60 -13.12 7.37
CA ASP A 171 2.09 -11.98 6.60
C ASP A 171 3.12 -11.53 5.57
N TYR A 172 2.65 -11.30 4.35
CA TYR A 172 3.45 -10.77 3.27
C TYR A 172 2.70 -9.66 2.57
N ILE A 173 3.46 -8.66 2.17
CA ILE A 173 2.99 -7.46 1.52
C ILE A 173 3.91 -7.25 0.30
N LEU A 174 3.31 -6.88 -0.84
CA LEU A 174 4.07 -6.60 -2.06
C LEU A 174 4.98 -5.38 -1.85
N PRO A 175 6.14 -5.31 -2.52
CA PRO A 175 7.03 -4.17 -2.44
C PRO A 175 6.27 -2.92 -2.84
N PHE A 176 6.38 -1.90 -2.00
CA PHE A 176 5.86 -0.58 -2.29
C PHE A 176 7.04 0.38 -2.43
N THR A 177 7.01 1.20 -3.47
CA THR A 177 7.97 2.30 -3.60
C THR A 177 7.64 3.48 -2.67
N SER A 178 6.62 3.36 -1.82
CA SER A 178 6.17 4.38 -0.89
C SER A 178 5.70 3.78 0.43
N SER A 179 6.24 4.26 1.55
CA SER A 179 5.82 3.86 2.90
C SER A 179 4.33 4.11 3.16
N ALA A 180 3.73 5.10 2.51
CA ALA A 180 2.29 5.39 2.62
C ALA A 180 1.42 4.21 2.15
N ALA A 181 1.77 3.59 1.03
CA ALA A 181 1.06 2.42 0.51
C ALA A 181 1.26 1.19 1.41
N GLY A 182 2.47 1.00 1.93
CA GLY A 182 2.78 -0.07 2.89
C GLY A 182 2.00 0.07 4.19
N LEU A 183 1.98 1.25 4.79
CA LEU A 183 1.20 1.52 6.01
C LEU A 183 -0.29 1.32 5.79
N LEU A 184 -0.82 1.73 4.63
CA LEU A 184 -2.20 1.49 4.25
C LEU A 184 -2.52 -0.01 4.19
N ALA A 185 -1.64 -0.80 3.54
CA ALA A 185 -1.80 -2.25 3.45
C ALA A 185 -1.73 -2.92 4.83
N ILE A 186 -0.82 -2.48 5.70
CA ILE A 186 -0.68 -3.01 7.06
C ILE A 186 -1.90 -2.67 7.92
N ALA A 187 -2.35 -1.41 7.93
CA ALA A 187 -3.53 -1.02 8.70
C ALA A 187 -4.75 -1.87 8.31
N HIS A 188 -4.92 -2.13 7.02
CA HIS A 188 -5.96 -3.02 6.53
C HIS A 188 -5.76 -4.49 6.91
N SER A 189 -4.53 -5.03 6.89
CA SER A 189 -4.27 -6.42 7.29
C SER A 189 -4.55 -6.63 8.77
N LEU A 190 -4.38 -5.59 9.59
CA LEU A 190 -4.74 -5.56 11.01
C LEU A 190 -6.25 -5.30 11.26
N ASN A 191 -7.07 -5.30 10.21
CA ASN A 191 -8.52 -5.10 10.27
C ASN A 191 -8.94 -3.69 10.75
N TYR A 192 -8.16 -2.64 10.48
CA TYR A 192 -8.62 -1.27 10.69
C TYR A 192 -9.52 -0.79 9.53
N ALA A 193 -10.67 -0.22 9.88
CA ALA A 193 -11.61 0.46 9.01
C ALA A 193 -12.58 1.31 9.86
N PRO A 194 -12.95 2.53 9.45
CA PRO A 194 -12.48 3.29 8.28
C PRO A 194 -11.03 3.81 8.39
N LEU A 195 -10.36 4.02 7.25
CA LEU A 195 -9.02 4.59 7.17
C LEU A 195 -9.05 6.03 6.64
N TYR A 196 -8.28 6.91 7.27
CA TYR A 196 -8.21 8.33 6.96
C TYR A 196 -6.78 8.71 6.55
N LEU A 197 -6.59 9.17 5.32
CA LEU A 197 -5.29 9.49 4.74
C LEU A 197 -5.02 10.98 4.86
N ILE A 198 -3.89 11.36 5.46
CA ILE A 198 -3.45 12.76 5.59
C ILE A 198 -1.93 12.84 5.44
N GLY A 199 -1.41 13.93 4.87
CA GLY A 199 0.02 14.04 4.53
C GLY A 199 0.41 13.15 3.34
N MET A 200 -0.54 12.64 2.57
CA MET A 200 -0.29 11.88 1.34
C MET A 200 -0.52 12.79 0.13
N ASP A 201 0.30 13.82 0.00
CA ASP A 201 0.07 14.86 -1.01
C ASP A 201 0.64 14.49 -2.39
N PHE A 202 1.73 13.71 -2.42
CA PHE A 202 2.51 13.30 -3.61
C PHE A 202 3.03 14.46 -4.48
N ALA A 203 2.75 15.69 -4.08
CA ALA A 203 3.19 16.95 -4.65
C ALA A 203 3.22 17.96 -3.49
N GLY A 204 4.20 18.85 -3.44
CA GLY A 204 4.25 19.90 -2.42
C GLY A 204 5.45 19.85 -1.51
N ASP A 205 5.44 20.79 -0.58
CA ASP A 205 6.34 20.82 0.55
C ASP A 205 6.03 19.64 1.48
N ARG A 206 7.06 19.14 2.16
CA ARG A 206 6.88 18.18 3.25
C ARG A 206 6.59 18.90 4.54
N ILE A 207 6.08 18.15 5.50
CA ILE A 207 5.95 18.56 6.88
C ILE A 207 7.31 19.06 7.40
N ASP A 208 7.31 20.21 8.05
CA ASP A 208 8.49 20.67 8.78
C ASP A 208 8.66 19.80 10.03
N ASP A 209 9.73 19.02 10.05
CA ASP A 209 10.10 18.11 11.13
C ASP A 209 11.22 18.66 12.02
N GLY A 210 11.64 19.91 11.81
CA GLY A 210 12.69 20.56 12.58
C GLY A 210 14.09 19.98 12.37
N ARG A 211 14.32 19.18 11.31
CA ARG A 211 15.68 18.69 10.92
C ARG A 211 16.50 19.74 10.15
N GLY A 212 15.98 20.95 9.94
CA GLY A 212 16.71 22.05 9.27
C GLY A 212 16.87 21.88 7.76
N ASN A 213 16.19 20.91 7.14
CA ASN A 213 16.21 20.70 5.69
C ASN A 213 15.18 21.59 4.95
N TYR A 214 14.53 22.52 5.65
CA TYR A 214 13.54 23.41 5.08
C TYR A 214 14.23 24.64 4.49
N LYS A 215 14.39 24.67 3.16
CA LYS A 215 14.70 25.92 2.46
C LYS A 215 13.39 26.58 2.07
N GLU A 216 13.06 27.67 2.76
CA GLU A 216 12.07 28.63 2.26
C GLU A 216 12.58 29.22 0.93
N GLY A 217 11.71 29.20 -0.08
CA GLY A 217 11.97 29.83 -1.37
C GLY A 217 12.58 28.91 -2.42
N THR A 218 11.84 28.77 -3.54
CA THR A 218 12.21 28.12 -4.82
C THR A 218 12.17 26.59 -4.90
N LEU A 219 11.00 25.98 -4.73
CA LEU A 219 10.80 24.58 -5.12
C LEU A 219 9.68 24.42 -6.16
N LYS A 220 10.04 23.92 -7.35
CA LYS A 220 9.15 22.98 -8.04
C LYS A 220 9.25 21.64 -7.28
N ARG A 221 8.12 21.25 -6.67
CA ARG A 221 7.79 20.04 -5.86
C ARG A 221 8.41 18.73 -6.43
N THR A 222 8.93 17.72 -5.71
CA THR A 222 8.78 17.24 -4.31
C THR A 222 10.10 16.83 -3.62
N TYR A 223 9.99 16.65 -2.30
CA TYR A 223 11.02 16.43 -1.28
C TYR A 223 11.58 14.99 -1.26
N HIS A 224 12.24 14.60 -2.35
CA HIS A 224 13.36 13.63 -2.32
C HIS A 224 14.59 14.14 -3.09
N GLY A 225 14.61 15.44 -3.45
CA GLY A 225 15.77 16.09 -4.07
C GLY A 225 15.88 15.89 -5.59
N PHE A 226 14.88 15.28 -6.22
CA PHE A 226 14.83 15.15 -7.68
C PHE A 226 13.42 15.54 -8.15
N GLU A 227 13.35 16.27 -9.25
CA GLU A 227 12.12 16.51 -10.00
C GLU A 227 11.33 15.20 -10.08
N THR A 228 10.26 15.06 -9.30
CA THR A 228 9.36 13.92 -9.48
C THR A 228 8.60 14.22 -10.76
N ASP A 229 9.12 13.70 -11.87
CA ASP A 229 8.39 13.64 -13.11
C ASP A 229 7.00 13.04 -12.87
N ASP A 230 6.05 13.34 -13.76
CA ASP A 230 4.68 12.89 -13.60
C ASP A 230 4.61 11.36 -13.39
N ASN A 231 5.50 10.57 -14.00
CA ASN A 231 5.51 9.12 -13.83
C ASN A 231 5.81 8.69 -12.38
N HIS A 232 6.69 9.40 -11.68
CA HIS A 232 6.98 9.14 -10.26
C HIS A 232 5.80 9.49 -9.37
N LEU A 233 5.20 10.67 -9.55
CA LEU A 233 4.01 11.09 -8.82
C LEU A 233 2.87 10.08 -9.00
N TRP A 234 2.67 9.64 -10.24
CA TRP A 234 1.70 8.62 -10.57
C TRP A 234 2.09 7.29 -9.90
N SER A 235 3.32 6.79 -10.00
CA SER A 235 3.68 5.48 -9.45
C SER A 235 3.39 5.35 -7.95
N TRP A 236 3.70 6.39 -7.16
CA TRP A 236 3.45 6.39 -5.71
C TRP A 236 1.96 6.50 -5.39
N ARG A 237 1.25 7.39 -6.08
CA ARG A 237 -0.21 7.54 -5.99
C ARG A 237 -0.94 6.26 -6.42
N GLY A 238 -0.45 5.63 -7.48
CA GLY A 238 -0.96 4.39 -8.06
C GLY A 238 -0.82 3.21 -7.11
N LEU A 239 0.28 3.13 -6.36
CA LEU A 239 0.45 2.10 -5.33
C LEU A 239 -0.45 2.30 -4.12
N VAL A 240 -0.75 3.54 -3.71
CA VAL A 240 -1.79 3.79 -2.69
C VAL A 240 -3.17 3.37 -3.21
N CYS A 241 -3.44 3.61 -4.49
CA CYS A 241 -4.64 3.09 -5.14
C CYS A 241 -4.65 1.56 -5.20
N ALA A 242 -3.52 0.91 -5.50
CA ALA A 242 -3.41 -0.55 -5.59
C ALA A 242 -3.47 -1.24 -4.23
N ALA A 243 -2.83 -0.67 -3.21
CA ALA A 243 -2.93 -1.13 -1.82
C ALA A 243 -4.39 -1.17 -1.38
N ARG A 244 -5.17 -0.15 -1.75
CA ARG A 244 -6.63 -0.14 -1.55
C ARG A 244 -7.37 -1.28 -2.27
N ILE A 245 -6.89 -1.76 -3.43
CA ILE A 245 -7.53 -2.87 -4.18
C ILE A 245 -7.33 -4.19 -3.44
N SER A 246 -6.08 -4.49 -3.07
CA SER A 246 -5.74 -5.71 -2.35
C SER A 246 -6.52 -5.84 -1.03
N THR A 247 -6.88 -4.72 -0.42
CA THR A 247 -7.53 -4.68 0.89
C THR A 247 -9.04 -4.82 0.79
N ALA A 248 -9.64 -4.41 -0.32
CA ALA A 248 -11.06 -4.55 -0.54
C ALA A 248 -11.53 -5.98 -0.85
N GLN A 249 -10.66 -6.79 -1.45
CA GLN A 249 -10.91 -8.21 -1.64
C GLN A 249 -11.07 -8.96 -0.30
N ARG A 250 -10.44 -8.47 0.79
CA ARG A 250 -10.51 -9.11 2.11
C ARG A 250 -11.77 -8.76 2.91
N HIS A 251 -12.32 -7.55 2.75
CA HIS A 251 -13.33 -7.01 3.68
C HIS A 251 -14.75 -6.92 3.11
N GLY A 252 -14.97 -7.46 1.91
CA GLY A 252 -16.21 -7.23 1.15
C GLY A 252 -16.40 -5.75 0.86
N ASN A 253 -17.54 -5.34 0.30
CA ASN A 253 -17.79 -3.95 -0.12
C ASN A 253 -17.85 -2.89 1.03
N ARG A 254 -17.21 -3.09 2.18
CA ARG A 254 -17.15 -2.18 3.34
C ARG A 254 -16.05 -1.12 3.20
N TRP A 255 -15.95 -0.53 2.00
CA TRP A 255 -14.92 0.42 1.61
C TRP A 255 -15.02 1.73 2.39
N HIS A 256 -14.00 2.05 3.17
CA HIS A 256 -13.96 3.29 3.93
C HIS A 256 -12.56 3.91 4.02
N VAL A 257 -11.86 4.05 2.89
CA VAL A 257 -10.62 4.83 2.82
C VAL A 257 -10.97 6.25 2.35
N TYR A 258 -10.58 7.27 3.11
CA TYR A 258 -10.90 8.66 2.84
C TYR A 258 -9.64 9.51 2.76
N ASN A 259 -9.57 10.36 1.73
CA ASN A 259 -8.59 11.43 1.71
C ASN A 259 -9.06 12.56 2.64
N CYS A 260 -8.14 13.08 3.45
CA CYS A 260 -8.42 14.14 4.41
C CYS A 260 -7.78 15.48 4.05
N SER A 261 -7.15 15.58 2.89
CA SER A 261 -6.53 16.79 2.36
C SER A 261 -7.27 17.29 1.12
N LYS A 262 -7.77 18.53 1.15
CA LYS A 262 -8.38 19.15 -0.06
C LYS A 262 -7.37 19.49 -1.14
N THR A 263 -6.10 19.61 -0.76
CA THR A 263 -5.00 20.05 -1.63
C THR A 263 -4.13 18.89 -2.11
N SER A 264 -4.37 17.68 -1.59
CA SER A 264 -3.68 16.46 -2.04
C SER A 264 -4.14 16.06 -3.43
N THR A 265 -3.21 15.52 -4.21
CA THR A 265 -3.48 14.86 -5.49
C THR A 265 -4.41 13.65 -5.37
N LEU A 266 -4.60 13.10 -4.15
CA LEU A 266 -5.54 12.03 -3.85
C LEU A 266 -7.01 12.45 -3.87
N ILE A 267 -7.32 13.76 -3.90
CA ILE A 267 -8.71 14.25 -3.91
C ILE A 267 -9.51 13.71 -5.09
N ASP A 268 -8.81 13.38 -6.17
CA ASP A 268 -9.35 12.83 -7.40
C ASP A 268 -9.45 11.31 -7.44
N ASP A 269 -9.00 10.60 -6.40
CA ASP A 269 -9.00 9.11 -6.27
C ASP A 269 -9.77 8.58 -5.05
N PHE A 270 -9.94 9.40 -4.02
CA PHE A 270 -10.53 9.01 -2.75
C PHE A 270 -11.63 9.98 -2.32
N PRO A 271 -12.73 9.48 -1.73
CA PRO A 271 -13.75 10.35 -1.14
C PRO A 271 -13.13 11.21 -0.04
N TYR A 272 -13.56 12.48 0.02
CA TYR A 272 -13.02 13.44 0.98
C TYR A 272 -13.78 13.39 2.31
N LYS A 273 -13.04 13.42 3.42
CA LYS A 273 -13.57 13.69 4.77
C LYS A 273 -12.68 14.69 5.50
N ASP A 274 -13.32 15.65 6.17
CA ASP A 274 -12.60 16.64 6.97
C ASP A 274 -12.19 16.03 8.32
N LEU A 275 -10.92 15.60 8.42
CA LEU A 275 -10.36 14.99 9.62
C LEU A 275 -10.32 15.96 10.81
N ARG A 276 -10.07 17.25 10.57
CA ARG A 276 -10.07 18.27 11.63
C ARG A 276 -11.44 18.35 12.29
N ARG A 277 -12.51 18.42 11.51
CA ARG A 277 -13.88 18.40 12.04
C ARG A 277 -14.21 17.12 12.77
N MET A 278 -13.72 15.98 12.29
CA MET A 278 -13.91 14.69 12.96
C MET A 278 -13.25 14.66 14.34
N ILE A 279 -12.02 15.15 14.45
CA ILE A 279 -11.29 15.22 15.72
C ILE A 279 -12.01 16.16 16.70
N LEU A 280 -12.39 17.36 16.25
CA LEU A 280 -12.95 18.39 17.12
C LEU A 280 -14.42 18.16 17.51
N HIS A 281 -15.21 17.53 16.64
CA HIS A 281 -16.67 17.47 16.80
C HIS A 281 -17.24 16.05 16.74
N GLY A 282 -16.41 15.02 16.56
CA GLY A 282 -16.83 13.62 16.46
C GLY A 282 -17.69 13.30 15.22
N LYS A 283 -17.94 14.27 14.34
CA LYS A 283 -18.79 14.15 13.15
C LYS A 283 -18.19 14.92 11.98
N THR A 284 -18.42 14.41 10.78
CA THR A 284 -18.19 15.15 9.54
C THR A 284 -19.36 14.90 8.60
N LYS A 285 -19.88 15.95 7.96
CA LYS A 285 -20.80 15.77 6.82
C LYS A 285 -19.98 15.14 5.70
N SER A 286 -20.46 14.03 5.13
CA SER A 286 -19.84 13.46 3.93
C SER A 286 -19.86 14.52 2.83
N VAL A 287 -18.70 15.04 2.44
CA VAL A 287 -18.61 16.11 1.44
C VAL A 287 -18.57 15.52 0.03
N MET A 288 -18.14 14.26 -0.12
CA MET A 288 -18.16 13.55 -1.39
C MET A 288 -18.21 12.03 -1.17
N HIS A 289 -19.36 11.41 -1.41
CA HIS A 289 -19.44 9.96 -1.57
C HIS A 289 -19.35 9.61 -3.05
N TRP A 290 -18.46 8.67 -3.36
CA TRP A 290 -18.36 8.15 -4.70
C TRP A 290 -19.17 6.88 -4.82
N THR A 291 -19.85 6.72 -5.95
CA THR A 291 -20.45 5.45 -6.31
C THR A 291 -19.36 4.42 -6.59
N ARG A 292 -19.66 3.13 -6.36
CA ARG A 292 -18.76 2.00 -6.68
C ARG A 292 -18.21 2.09 -8.10
N ASN A 293 -19.06 2.43 -9.07
CA ASN A 293 -18.68 2.55 -10.48
C ASN A 293 -17.74 3.74 -10.75
N LYS A 294 -17.86 4.85 -10.01
CA LYS A 294 -16.91 5.98 -10.12
C LYS A 294 -15.54 5.58 -9.56
N MET A 295 -15.51 4.85 -8.44
CA MET A 295 -14.28 4.32 -7.84
C MET A 295 -13.56 3.34 -8.78
N ILE A 296 -14.28 2.35 -9.31
CA ILE A 296 -13.72 1.35 -10.24
C ILE A 296 -13.18 2.03 -11.51
N ARG A 297 -13.92 2.97 -12.11
CA ARG A 297 -13.44 3.69 -13.31
C ARG A 297 -12.18 4.50 -13.06
N ARG A 298 -12.06 5.17 -11.90
CA ARG A 298 -10.84 5.90 -11.54
C ARG A 298 -9.66 4.97 -11.33
N MET A 299 -9.91 3.83 -10.68
CA MET A 299 -8.92 2.77 -10.49
C MET A 299 -8.45 2.18 -11.82
N ASP A 300 -9.36 1.82 -12.72
CA ASP A 300 -9.04 1.33 -14.07
C ASP A 300 -8.21 2.36 -14.86
N ARG A 301 -8.53 3.67 -14.75
CA ARG A 301 -7.72 4.74 -15.36
C ARG A 301 -6.31 4.79 -14.79
N THR A 302 -6.16 4.72 -13.48
CA THR A 302 -4.84 4.72 -12.84
C THR A 302 -4.03 3.49 -13.25
N LEU A 303 -4.62 2.31 -13.23
CA LEU A 303 -3.98 1.06 -13.62
C LEU A 303 -3.58 1.07 -15.11
N ALA A 304 -4.49 1.48 -16.01
CA ALA A 304 -4.22 1.57 -17.44
C ALA A 304 -3.04 2.51 -17.78
N ARG A 305 -2.82 3.58 -17.00
CA ARG A 305 -1.66 4.47 -17.16
C ARG A 305 -0.32 3.80 -16.84
N PHE A 306 -0.31 2.75 -16.02
CA PHE A 306 0.88 1.95 -15.75
C PHE A 306 1.06 0.80 -16.73
N ASN A 307 0.19 0.66 -17.72
CA ASN A 307 -0.02 -0.59 -18.44
C ASN A 307 -0.26 -1.77 -17.49
N THR A 308 -0.76 -1.49 -16.29
CA THR A 308 -1.11 -2.50 -15.30
C THR A 308 -2.59 -2.77 -15.42
N TYR A 309 -2.97 -4.04 -15.40
CA TYR A 309 -4.37 -4.41 -15.47
C TYR A 309 -4.68 -5.41 -14.37
N ILE A 310 -5.73 -5.13 -13.61
CA ILE A 310 -6.17 -6.00 -12.52
C ILE A 310 -7.49 -6.65 -12.91
N PHE A 311 -7.50 -7.99 -12.86
CA PHE A 311 -8.70 -8.78 -13.05
C PHE A 311 -9.03 -9.55 -11.78
N GLU A 312 -10.31 -9.51 -11.43
CA GLU A 312 -10.90 -10.32 -10.40
C GLU A 312 -11.76 -11.39 -11.08
N VAL A 313 -11.39 -12.65 -10.90
CA VAL A 313 -12.17 -13.79 -11.35
C VAL A 313 -13.06 -14.22 -10.19
N HIS A 314 -14.37 -13.95 -10.29
CA HIS A 314 -15.34 -14.39 -9.30
C HIS A 314 -15.78 -15.83 -9.58
N ASN A 315 -15.30 -16.78 -8.78
CA ASN A 315 -15.85 -18.14 -8.71
C ASN A 315 -16.88 -18.16 -7.59
N GLY A 316 -18.18 -18.11 -7.94
CA GLY A 316 -19.32 -17.96 -7.04
C GLY A 316 -19.11 -18.39 -5.57
N GLU A 317 -19.37 -17.46 -4.66
CA GLU A 317 -19.52 -17.52 -3.18
C GLU A 317 -18.51 -18.32 -2.31
N GLN A 318 -17.68 -19.23 -2.83
CA GLN A 318 -16.84 -20.11 -2.00
C GLN A 318 -15.36 -20.16 -2.34
N TYR A 319 -14.89 -19.55 -3.44
CA TYR A 319 -13.49 -19.68 -3.85
C TYR A 319 -12.87 -18.33 -4.17
N GLY A 320 -11.84 -17.98 -3.39
CA GLY A 320 -11.19 -16.67 -3.38
C GLY A 320 -10.79 -16.12 -4.75
N SER A 321 -10.80 -14.79 -4.83
CA SER A 321 -10.35 -14.00 -5.97
C SER A 321 -8.86 -14.21 -6.25
N LYS A 322 -8.49 -14.54 -7.49
CA LYS A 322 -7.10 -14.50 -7.97
C LYS A 322 -6.82 -13.19 -8.70
N LEU A 323 -5.75 -12.51 -8.28
CA LEU A 323 -5.25 -11.28 -8.89
C LEU A 323 -4.28 -11.62 -10.02
N HIS A 324 -4.53 -11.09 -11.22
CA HIS A 324 -3.58 -11.13 -12.32
C HIS A 324 -3.11 -9.71 -12.62
N ILE A 325 -1.78 -9.52 -12.70
CA ILE A 325 -1.11 -8.26 -13.06
C ILE A 325 -0.49 -8.51 -14.44
N CYS A 326 -0.81 -7.67 -15.41
CA CYS A 326 -0.29 -7.75 -16.78
C CYS A 326 0.47 -6.46 -17.09
N GLU A 327 1.58 -6.52 -17.83
CA GLU A 327 2.40 -5.35 -18.21
C GLU A 327 2.15 -4.90 -19.66
N THR A 328 1.48 -5.73 -20.48
CA THR A 328 1.11 -5.40 -21.87
C THR A 328 -0.33 -5.80 -22.23
N PRO A 329 -0.95 -5.13 -23.22
CA PRO A 329 -2.24 -5.55 -23.81
C PRO A 329 -2.23 -6.98 -24.38
N GLN A 330 -1.06 -7.50 -24.78
CA GLN A 330 -0.92 -8.85 -25.30
C GLN A 330 -0.89 -9.90 -24.17
N ASP A 331 -0.24 -9.59 -23.04
CA ASP A 331 -0.27 -10.42 -21.83
C ASP A 331 -1.67 -10.55 -21.27
N LEU A 332 -2.42 -9.44 -21.33
CA LEU A 332 -3.84 -9.32 -21.05
C LEU A 332 -4.67 -10.35 -21.81
N LYS A 333 -4.57 -10.35 -23.15
CA LYS A 333 -5.29 -11.29 -24.01
C LYS A 333 -4.93 -12.74 -23.67
N THR A 334 -3.64 -13.01 -23.46
CA THR A 334 -3.12 -14.34 -23.13
C THR A 334 -3.62 -14.84 -21.77
N ILE A 335 -3.63 -13.98 -20.75
CA ILE A 335 -4.12 -14.30 -19.41
C ILE A 335 -5.64 -14.53 -19.45
N PHE A 336 -6.37 -13.70 -20.19
CA PHE A 336 -7.81 -13.85 -20.37
C PHE A 336 -8.19 -15.16 -21.06
N GLU A 337 -7.48 -15.52 -22.13
CA GLU A 337 -7.67 -16.80 -22.83
C GLU A 337 -7.35 -17.99 -21.92
N ARG A 338 -6.30 -17.90 -21.10
CA ARG A 338 -5.95 -18.92 -20.11
C ARG A 338 -6.99 -19.06 -19.01
N VAL A 339 -7.51 -17.94 -18.48
CA VAL A 339 -8.56 -17.93 -17.45
C VAL A 339 -9.86 -18.51 -18.02
N ASN A 340 -10.29 -18.07 -19.20
CA ASN A 340 -11.51 -18.58 -19.83
C ASN A 340 -11.40 -20.07 -20.15
N THR A 341 -10.26 -20.52 -20.70
CA THR A 341 -9.99 -21.95 -20.95
C THR A 341 -10.03 -22.76 -19.65
N ALA A 342 -9.40 -22.27 -18.57
CA ALA A 342 -9.43 -22.94 -17.28
C ALA A 342 -10.84 -22.98 -16.65
N LEU A 343 -11.64 -21.93 -16.85
CA LEU A 343 -13.03 -21.88 -16.38
C LEU A 343 -13.91 -22.87 -17.15
N GLN A 344 -13.80 -22.89 -18.48
CA GLN A 344 -14.52 -23.83 -19.35
C GLN A 344 -14.16 -25.27 -19.01
N ARG A 345 -12.87 -25.58 -18.87
CA ARG A 345 -12.41 -26.92 -18.47
C ARG A 345 -12.99 -27.34 -17.12
N ARG A 346 -13.06 -26.43 -16.14
CA ARG A 346 -13.68 -26.73 -14.83
C ARG A 346 -15.18 -26.94 -14.91
N ILE A 347 -15.89 -26.17 -15.74
CA ILE A 347 -17.31 -26.41 -16.03
C ILE A 347 -17.46 -27.81 -16.61
N GLU A 348 -16.71 -28.15 -17.66
CA GLU A 348 -16.74 -29.48 -18.26
C GLU A 348 -16.40 -30.61 -17.28
N GLU A 349 -15.35 -30.47 -16.47
CA GLU A 349 -14.96 -31.45 -15.44
C GLU A 349 -16.06 -31.61 -14.39
N HIS A 350 -16.72 -30.51 -13.98
CA HIS A 350 -17.83 -30.57 -13.03
C HIS A 350 -19.04 -31.33 -13.61
N TYR A 351 -19.26 -31.29 -14.93
CA TYR A 351 -20.39 -31.95 -15.60
C TYR A 351 -20.05 -33.32 -16.22
N LYS A 352 -18.77 -33.70 -16.33
CA LYS A 352 -18.33 -35.02 -16.83
C LYS A 352 -18.33 -36.12 -15.77
N THR A 353 -18.37 -35.81 -14.47
CA THR A 353 -18.43 -36.83 -13.41
C THR A 353 -19.88 -37.02 -12.93
N PRO A 354 -20.54 -38.16 -13.23
CA PRO A 354 -21.78 -38.52 -12.56
C PRO A 354 -21.41 -38.90 -11.12
N VAL A 355 -21.81 -38.08 -10.16
CA VAL A 355 -21.71 -38.42 -8.74
C VAL A 355 -23.12 -38.36 -8.18
N GLU A 356 -23.71 -39.53 -7.95
CA GLU A 356 -24.95 -39.66 -7.19
C GLU A 356 -24.81 -38.91 -5.86
N GLY A 357 -25.77 -38.01 -5.58
CA GLY A 357 -25.84 -37.31 -4.30
C GLY A 357 -25.39 -35.84 -4.26
N ARG A 358 -25.18 -35.14 -5.38
CA ARG A 358 -24.87 -33.70 -5.30
C ARG A 358 -26.07 -32.89 -4.79
N LYS A 359 -25.87 -32.21 -3.66
CA LYS A 359 -26.71 -31.09 -3.21
C LYS A 359 -26.79 -30.03 -4.33
N LYS A 360 -28.01 -29.65 -4.71
CA LYS A 360 -28.30 -28.48 -5.56
C LYS A 360 -27.54 -27.26 -5.03
N GLY A 361 -26.65 -26.69 -5.83
CA GLY A 361 -25.92 -25.49 -5.39
C GLY A 361 -25.10 -24.77 -6.46
N PHE A 362 -24.67 -25.46 -7.52
CA PHE A 362 -23.92 -24.82 -8.60
C PHE A 362 -24.83 -24.47 -9.78
N ASP A 363 -25.10 -23.17 -9.95
CA ASP A 363 -25.88 -22.61 -11.05
C ASP A 363 -24.93 -21.96 -12.06
N PRO A 364 -24.67 -22.58 -13.23
CA PRO A 364 -23.75 -22.07 -14.23
C PRO A 364 -24.24 -20.76 -14.87
N SER A 365 -25.53 -20.42 -14.79
CA SER A 365 -26.04 -19.12 -15.25
C SER A 365 -25.52 -17.95 -14.42
N LYS A 366 -24.99 -18.22 -13.21
CA LYS A 366 -24.33 -17.22 -12.34
C LYS A 366 -22.85 -17.02 -12.66
N ILE A 367 -22.26 -17.85 -13.54
CA ILE A 367 -20.88 -17.67 -14.00
C ILE A 367 -20.89 -16.62 -15.11
N THR A 368 -20.46 -15.40 -14.77
CA THR A 368 -20.24 -14.37 -15.79
C THR A 368 -18.86 -14.62 -16.42
N LEU A 369 -18.84 -15.20 -17.62
CA LEU A 369 -17.63 -15.18 -18.45
C LEU A 369 -17.24 -13.72 -18.69
N ILE A 370 -15.95 -13.42 -18.55
CA ILE A 370 -15.47 -12.06 -18.78
C ILE A 370 -15.59 -11.81 -20.29
N ASP A 371 -16.41 -10.83 -20.68
CA ASP A 371 -16.54 -10.36 -22.07
C ASP A 371 -15.23 -9.66 -22.48
N ILE A 372 -14.28 -10.48 -22.96
CA ILE A 372 -12.94 -10.06 -23.34
C ILE A 372 -13.00 -8.93 -24.37
N PRO A 373 -13.75 -9.05 -25.49
CA PRO A 373 -13.82 -7.97 -26.48
C PRO A 373 -14.28 -6.64 -25.87
N ARG A 374 -15.33 -6.65 -25.03
CA ARG A 374 -15.86 -5.43 -24.43
C ARG A 374 -14.93 -4.81 -23.40
N LYS A 375 -14.24 -5.63 -22.58
CA LYS A 375 -13.24 -5.15 -21.61
C LYS A 375 -11.98 -4.62 -22.31
N MET A 376 -11.52 -5.28 -23.36
CA MET A 376 -10.39 -4.82 -24.17
C MET A 376 -10.73 -3.51 -24.89
N GLU A 377 -11.93 -3.40 -25.46
CA GLU A 377 -12.42 -2.18 -26.09
C GLU A 377 -12.54 -1.03 -25.09
N TYR A 378 -13.00 -1.30 -23.86
CA TYR A 378 -13.00 -0.31 -22.78
C TYR A 378 -11.60 0.19 -22.45
N TYR A 379 -10.60 -0.70 -22.27
CA TYR A 379 -9.23 -0.28 -21.99
C TYR A 379 -8.57 0.43 -23.17
N ARG A 380 -8.85 0.00 -24.41
CA ARG A 380 -8.39 0.68 -25.63
C ARG A 380 -8.89 2.11 -25.67
N LYS A 381 -10.21 2.32 -25.52
CA LYS A 381 -10.81 3.67 -25.44
C LYS A 381 -10.24 4.48 -24.28
N LEU A 382 -9.99 3.85 -23.14
CA LEU A 382 -9.40 4.52 -21.99
C LEU A 382 -7.97 5.00 -22.28
N HIS A 383 -7.20 4.20 -23.00
CA HIS A 383 -5.83 4.53 -23.40
C HIS A 383 -5.82 5.68 -24.43
N GLU A 384 -6.73 5.64 -25.41
CA GLU A 384 -6.98 6.72 -26.37
C GLU A 384 -7.37 8.03 -25.64
N GLU A 385 -8.34 7.99 -24.72
CA GLU A 385 -8.75 9.14 -23.89
C GLU A 385 -7.61 9.74 -23.04
N ILE A 386 -6.68 8.90 -22.57
CA ILE A 386 -5.54 9.34 -21.76
C ILE A 386 -4.48 10.00 -22.64
N ASN A 387 -4.22 9.44 -23.82
CA ASN A 387 -3.19 9.91 -24.73
C ASN A 387 -3.60 11.16 -25.53
N GLU A 388 -4.90 11.39 -25.74
CA GLU A 388 -5.41 12.63 -26.37
C GLU A 388 -5.35 13.88 -25.46
N LYS A 389 -5.10 13.71 -24.15
CA LYS A 389 -5.12 14.79 -23.14
C LYS A 389 -3.76 15.18 -22.59
N ASN A 390 -2.71 14.47 -22.98
CA ASN A 390 -1.31 14.83 -22.74
C ASN A 390 -0.72 15.33 -24.06
#